data_AF-A0A453MGR0-F1
#
_entry.id   AF-A0A453MGR0-F1
#
_cell.length_a   1.000
_cell.length_b   1.000
_cell.length_c   1.000
_cell.angle_alpha   90.00
_cell.angle_beta   90.00
_cell.angle_gamma   90.00
#
_symmetry.space_group_name_H-M   'P 1'
#
loop_
_entity.id
_entity.type
_entity.pdbx_description
1 polymer ?
#
loop_
_entity_poly.entity_id
_entity_poly.type
_entity_poly.pdbx_seq_one_letter_code
_entity_poly.pdbx_strand_id
1 'polypeptide(L)'
;RWSGMLSAAAILLCFASLLHRNFSLHDQVHHLRGQLGAATAKLQSCIVVMDSSLDMSSVFSYQSNDEFVPSRSLKNFSLLLSLSALYAPIIILKYIDLLSRLRRSGGSEVAFNKRLAYRVDIFLSLHPYAKPLVLLVGTMLLIGLGGLALYGVTDDSLSDCLWLSWTFVADAGNHANAVGFGPKLVSVSISIGGMLVFAMMLGLVTDSISEKFDSLRKGRSEVIEQSHTLILGWSDKLGSLLNQICIANESLGGGTIVVMAERDKEEMEADIAKMEFDMKGTAVICRSGSPLILADLKKVSVSKARAIVVLAEEGNADQSDARALRIVLSLTGVKEGLRGHIVVELSDLDNEVLVKLVGGDLVETVVAHDVIGRLMIQCARQPGLAQIWEDILGFENCEFYIKRWPQLVGMQFEDVLISFPDAVPCGIKMASYGGKIILNPDDCYVLQEGDEVIVIAEDDDTYTPSPLPKVRRGYPPKDFVGPKSPERILFCGWRRDMEDMIMVN
;
A
#
# COMPACT_ATOMS: atom_id res chain seq x y z
N ARG A 1 2.01 38.47 34.98
CA ARG A 1 1.41 37.12 34.78
C ARG A 1 0.79 36.50 36.04
N TRP A 2 1.07 36.99 37.26
CA TRP A 2 0.40 36.52 38.49
C TRP A 2 -0.87 37.33 38.86
N SER A 3 -1.02 38.58 38.40
CA SER A 3 -2.21 39.40 38.72
C SER A 3 -3.50 38.91 38.03
N GLY A 4 -3.41 38.36 36.82
CA GLY A 4 -4.58 37.85 36.09
C GLY A 4 -5.20 36.59 36.72
N MET A 5 -4.38 35.72 37.31
CA MET A 5 -4.87 34.48 37.96
C MET A 5 -5.43 34.74 39.36
N LEU A 6 -4.84 35.66 40.12
CA LEU A 6 -5.41 36.12 41.40
C LEU A 6 -6.76 36.82 41.20
N SER A 7 -6.88 37.62 40.13
CA SER A 7 -8.15 38.22 39.73
C SER A 7 -9.19 37.16 39.35
N ALA A 8 -8.84 36.19 38.49
CA ALA A 8 -9.75 35.12 38.09
C ALA A 8 -10.19 34.23 39.27
N ALA A 9 -9.28 33.88 40.18
CA ALA A 9 -9.59 33.09 41.37
C ALA A 9 -10.46 33.88 42.37
N ALA A 10 -10.20 35.17 42.55
CA ALA A 10 -11.03 36.04 43.38
C ALA A 10 -12.43 36.23 42.79
N ILE A 11 -12.54 36.39 41.47
CA ILE A 11 -13.83 36.47 40.77
C ILE A 11 -14.60 35.15 40.92
N LEU A 12 -13.95 33.99 40.78
CA LEU A 12 -14.56 32.67 40.98
C LEU A 12 -15.02 32.44 42.42
N LEU A 13 -14.23 32.84 43.41
CA LEU A 13 -14.61 32.77 44.84
C LEU A 13 -15.78 33.70 45.16
N CYS A 14 -15.77 34.93 44.63
CA CYS A 14 -16.88 35.85 44.76
C CYS A 14 -18.14 35.32 44.07
N PHE A 15 -18.02 34.72 42.89
CA PHE A 15 -19.14 34.15 42.16
C PHE A 15 -19.73 32.92 42.86
N ALA A 16 -18.88 32.04 43.40
CA ALA A 16 -19.30 30.91 44.22
C ALA A 16 -19.99 31.37 45.52
N SER A 17 -19.47 32.41 46.16
CA SER A 17 -20.10 33.01 47.35
C SER A 17 -21.44 33.67 47.04
N LEU A 18 -21.56 34.34 45.89
CA LEU A 18 -22.81 34.96 45.43
C LEU A 18 -23.86 33.90 45.06
N LEU A 19 -23.46 32.83 44.38
CA LEU A 19 -24.31 31.68 44.11
C LEU A 19 -24.80 31.05 45.42
N HIS A 20 -23.91 30.83 46.39
CA HIS A 20 -24.29 30.27 47.68
C HIS A 20 -25.29 31.16 48.45
N ARG A 21 -25.09 32.49 48.43
CA ARG A 21 -26.05 33.45 49.02
C ARG A 21 -27.38 33.47 48.29
N ASN A 22 -27.37 33.41 46.97
CA ASN A 22 -28.60 33.40 46.16
C ASN A 22 -29.42 32.13 46.43
N PHE A 23 -28.76 30.97 46.48
CA PHE A 23 -29.41 29.71 46.88
C PHE A 23 -29.95 29.75 48.32
N SER A 24 -29.22 30.34 49.27
CA SER A 24 -29.70 30.50 50.65
C SER A 24 -30.94 31.40 50.74
N LEU A 25 -30.98 32.49 49.97
CA LEU A 25 -32.15 33.39 49.88
C LEU A 25 -33.34 32.68 49.22
N HIS A 26 -33.10 31.88 48.19
CA HIS A 26 -34.15 31.11 47.54
C HIS A 26 -34.76 30.05 48.47
N ASP A 27 -33.94 29.43 49.33
CA ASP A 27 -34.38 28.47 50.33
C ASP A 27 -35.24 29.13 51.44
N GLN A 28 -34.87 30.35 51.86
CA GLN A 28 -35.69 31.14 52.79
C GLN A 28 -37.05 31.52 52.19
N VAL A 29 -37.10 31.91 50.91
CA VAL A 29 -38.36 32.23 50.23
C VAL A 29 -39.25 30.99 50.08
N HIS A 30 -38.66 29.82 49.78
CA HIS A 30 -39.41 28.57 49.71
C HIS A 30 -39.95 28.12 51.08
N HIS A 31 -39.15 28.27 52.14
CA HIS A 31 -39.61 27.99 53.51
C HIS A 31 -40.76 28.91 53.93
N LEU A 32 -40.68 30.21 53.61
CA LEU A 32 -41.75 31.17 53.87
C LEU A 32 -43.01 30.87 53.06
N ARG A 33 -42.89 30.43 51.80
CA ARG A 33 -44.03 29.94 51.00
C ARG A 33 -44.67 28.69 51.58
N GLY A 34 -43.88 27.75 52.09
CA GLY A 34 -44.39 26.56 52.78
C GLY A 34 -45.15 26.91 54.05
N GLN A 35 -44.64 27.85 54.85
CA GLN A 35 -45.34 28.37 56.03
C GLN A 35 -46.61 29.13 55.67
N LEU A 36 -46.59 29.93 54.60
CA LEU A 36 -47.78 30.63 54.10
C LEU A 36 -48.85 29.64 53.63
N GLY A 37 -48.45 28.57 52.92
CA GLY A 37 -49.33 27.48 52.49
C GLY A 37 -49.95 26.69 53.64
N ALA A 38 -49.16 26.41 54.69
CA ALA A 38 -49.66 25.78 55.91
C ALA A 38 -50.61 26.71 56.70
N ALA A 39 -50.35 28.02 56.69
CA ALA A 39 -51.21 29.02 57.31
C ALA A 39 -52.54 29.19 56.55
N THR A 40 -52.53 29.23 55.21
CA THR A 40 -53.75 29.28 54.40
C THR A 40 -54.56 27.99 54.48
N ALA A 41 -53.91 26.82 54.54
CA ALA A 41 -54.61 25.55 54.77
C ALA A 41 -55.29 25.50 56.15
N LYS A 42 -54.63 26.00 57.21
CA LYS A 42 -55.26 26.17 58.53
C LYS A 42 -56.44 27.15 58.49
N LEU A 43 -56.32 28.26 57.75
CA LEU A 43 -57.39 29.25 57.61
C LEU A 43 -58.59 28.69 56.85
N GLN A 44 -58.37 27.91 55.79
CA GLN A 44 -59.43 27.15 55.10
C GLN A 44 -60.07 26.10 56.00
N SER A 45 -59.29 25.40 56.83
CA SER A 45 -59.87 24.45 57.80
C SER A 45 -60.74 25.12 58.87
N CYS A 46 -60.42 26.36 59.27
CA CYS A 46 -61.27 27.15 60.17
C CYS A 46 -62.55 27.67 59.49
N ILE A 47 -62.49 28.00 58.19
CA ILE A 47 -63.66 28.43 57.41
C ILE A 47 -64.62 27.25 57.18
N VAL A 48 -64.10 26.04 56.92
CA VAL A 48 -64.91 24.82 56.73
C VAL A 48 -65.60 24.35 58.02
N VAL A 49 -65.11 24.72 59.20
CA VAL A 49 -65.77 24.40 60.48
C VAL A 49 -66.92 25.36 60.81
N MET A 50 -67.04 26.49 60.11
CA MET A 50 -68.12 27.48 60.33
C MET A 50 -69.32 27.31 59.40
N ASP A 51 -69.25 26.40 58.42
CA ASP A 51 -70.31 26.14 57.45
C ASP A 51 -70.66 24.64 57.43
N SER A 52 -71.22 24.17 58.55
CA SER A 52 -71.76 22.82 58.64
C SER A 52 -73.18 22.78 58.06
N SER A 53 -73.31 22.68 56.75
CA SER A 53 -74.37 21.89 56.10
C SER A 53 -74.12 21.72 54.61
N LEU A 54 -74.02 20.45 54.21
CA LEU A 54 -74.14 19.86 52.86
C LEU A 54 -72.84 19.36 52.19
N ASP A 55 -72.94 18.09 51.79
CA ASP A 55 -72.15 17.28 50.85
C ASP A 55 -70.83 16.63 51.30
N MET A 56 -71.03 15.45 51.89
CA MET A 56 -70.16 14.28 51.89
C MET A 56 -69.96 13.75 50.45
N SER A 57 -68.85 14.08 49.79
CA SER A 57 -68.22 13.23 48.77
C SER A 57 -66.86 13.79 48.31
N SER A 58 -65.77 13.30 48.92
CA SER A 58 -64.42 13.17 48.31
C SER A 58 -63.39 12.88 49.40
N VAL A 59 -63.44 11.66 49.93
CA VAL A 59 -62.38 11.10 50.77
C VAL A 59 -61.73 9.98 49.96
N PHE A 60 -60.40 9.98 49.94
CA PHE A 60 -59.45 9.00 49.38
C PHE A 60 -59.01 9.17 47.91
N SER A 61 -57.87 9.83 47.73
CA SER A 61 -56.73 9.31 46.94
C SER A 61 -55.47 10.19 47.08
N TYR A 62 -54.81 10.13 48.24
CA TYR A 62 -53.38 10.46 48.33
C TYR A 62 -52.61 9.16 48.49
N GLN A 63 -52.24 8.58 47.35
CA GLN A 63 -51.29 7.49 47.26
C GLN A 63 -49.91 8.14 47.09
N SER A 64 -49.05 7.92 48.08
CA SER A 64 -47.66 8.34 48.11
C SER A 64 -46.85 7.61 47.04
N ASN A 65 -46.48 8.31 45.96
CA ASN A 65 -45.33 7.94 45.15
C ASN A 65 -44.09 8.56 45.81
N ASP A 66 -43.31 7.74 46.51
CA ASP A 66 -41.94 8.07 46.89
C ASP A 66 -41.08 8.09 45.62
N GLU A 67 -41.04 9.23 44.93
CA GLU A 67 -39.93 9.55 44.05
C GLU A 67 -38.71 9.89 44.92
N PHE A 68 -37.63 9.13 44.73
CA PHE A 68 -36.36 9.26 45.43
C PHE A 68 -35.70 10.61 45.09
N VAL A 69 -36.06 11.70 45.78
CA VAL A 69 -35.41 13.00 45.64
C VAL A 69 -33.95 12.86 46.09
N PRO A 70 -32.95 12.98 45.20
CA PRO A 70 -31.56 12.91 45.63
C PRO A 70 -31.26 14.08 46.56
N SER A 71 -30.68 13.77 47.72
CA SER A 71 -30.33 14.80 48.71
C SER A 71 -29.50 15.91 48.06
N ARG A 72 -29.79 17.18 48.37
CA ARG A 72 -29.06 18.37 47.86
C ARG A 72 -27.53 18.27 48.04
N SER A 73 -27.08 17.44 49.00
CA SER A 73 -25.67 17.09 49.22
C SER A 73 -25.04 16.32 48.05
N LEU A 74 -25.77 15.37 47.45
CA LEU A 74 -25.30 14.58 46.30
C LEU A 74 -25.12 15.43 45.03
N LYS A 75 -26.03 16.38 44.78
CA LYS A 75 -25.94 17.31 43.64
C LYS A 75 -24.71 18.23 43.76
N ASN A 76 -24.51 18.82 44.94
CA ASN A 76 -23.34 19.64 45.22
C ASN A 76 -22.04 18.84 45.14
N PHE A 77 -22.05 17.59 45.60
CA PHE A 77 -20.91 16.68 45.50
C PHE A 77 -20.57 16.32 44.04
N SER A 78 -21.57 16.05 43.20
CA SER A 78 -21.39 15.78 41.76
C SER A 78 -20.76 16.97 41.02
N LEU A 79 -21.22 18.20 41.31
CA LEU A 79 -20.69 19.42 40.71
C LEU A 79 -19.25 19.72 41.18
N LEU A 80 -18.96 19.50 42.46
CA LEU A 80 -17.60 19.62 42.99
C LEU A 80 -16.66 18.57 42.41
N LEU A 81 -17.15 17.33 42.20
CA LEU A 81 -16.39 16.23 41.62
C LEU A 81 -16.03 16.49 40.16
N SER A 82 -16.97 16.99 39.34
CA SER A 82 -16.71 17.32 37.94
C SER A 82 -15.73 18.49 37.78
N LEU A 83 -15.87 19.55 38.59
CA LEU A 83 -14.93 20.67 38.61
C LEU A 83 -13.55 20.26 39.15
N SER A 84 -13.51 19.39 40.16
CA SER A 84 -12.26 18.85 40.71
C SER A 84 -11.52 17.98 39.68
N ALA A 85 -12.23 17.10 38.98
CA ALA A 85 -11.66 16.24 37.95
C ALA A 85 -11.10 17.03 36.75
N LEU A 86 -11.70 18.17 36.40
CA LEU A 86 -11.19 19.06 35.34
C LEU A 86 -9.91 19.81 35.75
N TYR A 87 -9.80 20.22 37.02
CA TYR A 87 -8.68 21.02 37.54
C TYR A 87 -7.53 20.19 38.12
N ALA A 88 -7.79 18.96 38.58
CA ALA A 88 -6.81 18.08 39.20
C ALA A 88 -5.57 17.81 38.32
N PRO A 89 -5.67 17.55 37.00
CA PRO A 89 -4.50 17.32 36.16
C PRO A 89 -3.56 18.54 36.10
N ILE A 90 -4.12 19.75 36.04
CA ILE A 90 -3.36 20.99 35.96
C ILE A 90 -2.65 21.28 37.29
N ILE A 91 -3.34 21.04 38.41
CA ILE A 91 -2.79 21.23 39.76
C ILE A 91 -1.71 20.19 40.05
N ILE A 92 -1.93 18.92 39.71
CA ILE A 92 -0.97 17.82 39.90
C ILE A 92 0.29 18.06 39.06
N LEU A 93 0.16 18.40 37.78
CA LEU A 93 1.31 18.71 36.93
C LEU A 93 2.11 19.91 37.45
N LYS A 94 1.44 20.95 37.96
CA LYS A 94 2.09 22.14 38.53
C LYS A 94 2.73 21.87 39.89
N TYR A 95 2.10 21.04 40.72
CA TYR A 95 2.63 20.61 42.02
C TYR A 95 3.86 19.72 41.84
N ILE A 96 3.83 18.79 40.87
CA ILE A 96 4.98 17.96 40.51
C ILE A 96 6.09 18.81 39.88
N ASP A 97 5.78 19.82 39.05
CA ASP A 97 6.78 20.77 38.55
C ASP A 97 7.45 21.54 39.70
N LEU A 98 6.67 22.00 40.67
CA LEU A 98 7.15 22.69 41.88
C LEU A 98 8.04 21.78 42.74
N LEU A 99 7.62 20.53 42.99
CA LEU A 99 8.39 19.54 43.75
C LEU A 99 9.68 19.13 43.03
N SER A 100 9.64 19.01 41.70
CA SER A 100 10.82 18.72 40.89
C SER A 100 11.83 19.88 40.89
N ARG A 101 11.36 21.13 40.97
CA ARG A 101 12.22 22.31 41.13
C ARG A 101 12.85 22.38 42.51
N LEU A 102 12.15 21.96 43.56
CA LEU A 102 12.67 21.89 44.94
C LEU A 102 13.68 20.75 45.13
N ARG A 103 13.55 19.65 44.39
CA ARG A 103 14.47 18.50 44.44
C ARG A 103 15.78 18.71 43.67
N ARG A 104 15.94 19.82 42.94
CA ARG A 104 17.17 20.19 42.21
C ARG A 104 18.27 20.68 43.16
N SER A 105 18.88 19.74 43.89
CA SER A 105 20.15 19.96 44.61
C SER A 105 21.26 18.96 44.20
N GLY A 106 21.08 18.16 43.15
CA GLY A 106 22.17 17.35 42.61
C GLY A 106 21.76 16.53 41.39
N GLY A 107 22.50 16.68 40.29
CA GLY A 107 22.42 15.83 39.09
C GLY A 107 21.41 16.26 38.03
N SER A 108 21.83 16.21 36.76
CA SER A 108 21.07 16.57 35.56
C SER A 108 19.97 15.55 35.21
N GLU A 109 19.01 15.32 36.10
CA GLU A 109 17.85 14.50 35.76
C GLU A 109 16.84 15.30 34.93
N VAL A 110 16.47 14.76 33.77
CA VAL A 110 15.43 15.30 32.89
C VAL A 110 14.11 15.40 33.67
N ALA A 111 13.49 16.58 33.66
CA ALA A 111 12.23 16.85 34.36
C ALA A 111 11.15 15.81 34.02
N PHE A 112 10.44 15.33 35.04
CA PHE A 112 9.41 14.28 34.91
C PHE A 112 8.36 14.60 33.84
N ASN A 113 7.96 15.88 33.71
CA ASN A 113 7.04 16.36 32.68
C ASN A 113 7.53 16.05 31.26
N LYS A 114 8.83 16.18 31.00
CA LYS A 114 9.43 15.83 29.69
C LYS A 114 9.47 14.31 29.49
N ARG A 115 9.75 13.53 30.55
CA ARG A 115 9.71 12.06 30.47
C ARG A 115 8.30 11.54 30.21
N LEU A 116 7.28 12.13 30.83
CA LEU A 116 5.89 11.78 30.62
C LEU A 116 5.43 12.17 29.20
N ALA A 117 5.72 13.40 28.76
CA ALA A 117 5.43 13.84 27.39
C ALA A 117 6.08 12.92 26.35
N TYR A 118 7.36 12.56 26.55
CA TYR A 118 8.08 11.62 25.69
C TYR A 118 7.45 10.21 25.68
N ARG A 119 7.02 9.69 26.82
CA ARG A 119 6.34 8.38 26.88
C ARG A 119 4.97 8.41 26.18
N VAL A 120 4.24 9.51 26.30
CA VAL A 120 2.96 9.71 25.61
C VAL A 120 3.20 9.84 24.09
N ASP A 121 4.23 10.56 23.68
CA ASP A 121 4.61 10.74 22.27
C ASP A 121 5.02 9.41 21.61
N ILE A 122 5.85 8.61 22.31
CA ILE A 122 6.19 7.24 21.90
C ILE A 122 4.93 6.38 21.77
N PHE A 123 4.03 6.44 22.75
CA PHE A 123 2.80 5.64 22.72
C PHE A 123 1.92 6.01 21.53
N LEU A 124 1.76 7.31 21.25
CA LEU A 124 1.00 7.84 20.12
C LEU A 124 1.65 7.56 18.75
N SER A 125 2.97 7.45 18.70
CA SER A 125 3.72 7.21 17.46
C SER A 125 3.86 5.73 17.11
N LEU A 126 4.06 4.85 18.11
CA LEU A 126 4.32 3.43 17.87
C LEU A 126 3.05 2.62 17.57
N HIS A 127 1.90 3.03 18.11
CA HIS A 127 0.67 2.26 17.98
C HIS A 127 -0.31 3.00 17.08
N PRO A 128 -0.65 2.45 15.88
CA PRO A 128 -1.63 3.07 14.97
C PRO A 128 -2.97 3.37 15.64
N TYR A 129 -3.38 2.52 16.60
CA TYR A 129 -4.64 2.64 17.33
C TYR A 129 -4.60 3.63 18.51
N ALA A 130 -3.44 4.19 18.87
CA ALA A 130 -3.34 5.05 20.05
C ALA A 130 -4.09 6.38 19.88
N LYS A 131 -4.01 7.00 18.70
CA LYS A 131 -4.72 8.26 18.39
C LYS A 131 -6.26 8.12 18.53
N PRO A 132 -6.93 7.13 17.88
CA PRO A 132 -8.37 6.95 18.06
C PRO A 132 -8.74 6.50 19.48
N LEU A 133 -7.89 5.74 20.18
CA LEU A 133 -8.13 5.34 21.57
C LEU A 133 -8.07 6.53 22.54
N VAL A 134 -7.10 7.43 22.39
CA VAL A 134 -7.04 8.67 23.20
C VAL A 134 -8.25 9.55 22.93
N LEU A 135 -8.68 9.64 21.67
CA LEU A 135 -9.89 10.38 21.33
C LEU A 135 -11.13 9.75 21.97
N LEU A 136 -11.30 8.42 21.89
CA LEU A 136 -12.40 7.68 22.52
C LEU A 136 -12.45 7.91 24.04
N VAL A 137 -11.31 7.79 24.71
CA VAL A 137 -11.21 8.04 26.16
C VAL A 137 -11.55 9.50 26.48
N GLY A 138 -11.06 10.45 25.67
CA GLY A 138 -11.39 11.87 25.79
C GLY A 138 -12.90 12.14 25.66
N THR A 139 -13.56 11.50 24.69
CA THR A 139 -15.01 11.59 24.48
C THR A 139 -15.78 11.01 25.67
N MET A 140 -15.39 9.85 26.16
CA MET A 140 -16.03 9.21 27.32
C MET A 140 -15.87 10.05 28.59
N LEU A 141 -14.70 10.66 28.80
CA LEU A 141 -14.47 11.60 29.90
C LEU A 141 -15.32 12.87 29.75
N LEU A 142 -15.43 13.42 28.54
CA LEU A 142 -16.25 14.60 28.27
C LEU A 142 -17.74 14.32 28.56
N ILE A 143 -18.27 13.16 28.13
CA ILE A 143 -19.65 12.76 28.40
C ILE A 143 -19.87 12.50 29.90
N GLY A 144 -18.95 11.78 30.56
CA GLY A 144 -19.07 11.46 31.98
C GLY A 144 -19.00 12.70 32.87
N LEU A 145 -18.00 13.57 32.65
CA LEU A 145 -17.84 14.81 33.41
C LEU A 145 -18.92 15.84 33.07
N GLY A 146 -19.33 15.91 31.80
CA GLY A 146 -20.43 16.75 31.34
C GLY A 146 -21.78 16.34 31.94
N GLY A 147 -22.09 15.04 31.95
CA GLY A 147 -23.31 14.51 32.56
C GLY A 147 -23.35 14.71 34.08
N LEU A 148 -22.22 14.52 34.77
CA LEU A 148 -22.11 14.82 36.21
C LEU A 148 -22.28 16.32 36.52
N ALA A 149 -21.77 17.19 35.65
CA ALA A 149 -21.95 18.63 35.77
C ALA A 149 -23.41 19.04 35.50
N LEU A 150 -24.08 18.44 34.50
CA LEU A 150 -25.50 18.66 34.24
C LEU A 150 -26.35 18.23 35.43
N TYR A 151 -26.13 17.03 35.97
CA TYR A 151 -26.84 16.51 37.15
C TYR A 151 -26.73 17.40 38.39
N GLY A 152 -25.61 18.13 38.53
CA GLY A 152 -25.42 19.09 39.63
C GLY A 152 -26.24 20.38 39.48
N VAL A 153 -26.78 20.65 38.29
CA VAL A 153 -27.41 21.93 37.92
C VAL A 153 -28.86 21.77 37.45
N THR A 154 -29.26 20.57 37.01
CA THR A 154 -30.63 20.21 36.65
C THR A 154 -31.32 19.37 37.73
N ASP A 155 -32.64 19.25 37.61
CA ASP A 155 -33.46 18.39 38.48
C ASP A 155 -33.72 16.99 37.92
N ASP A 156 -33.09 16.67 36.79
CA ASP A 156 -33.25 15.38 36.09
C ASP A 156 -32.42 14.25 36.72
N SER A 157 -32.71 13.00 36.33
CA SER A 157 -31.96 11.83 36.78
C SER A 157 -30.53 11.83 36.21
N LEU A 158 -29.61 11.12 36.87
CA LEU A 158 -28.22 11.02 36.40
C LEU A 158 -28.13 10.35 35.01
N SER A 159 -28.98 9.36 34.74
CA SER A 159 -29.07 8.72 33.43
C SER A 159 -29.51 9.70 32.34
N ASP A 160 -30.50 10.53 32.63
CA ASP A 160 -30.99 11.54 31.67
C ASP A 160 -29.92 12.61 31.41
N CYS A 161 -29.15 13.00 32.44
CA CYS A 161 -28.05 13.95 32.31
C CYS A 161 -26.87 13.39 31.50
N LEU A 162 -26.54 12.11 31.65
CA LEU A 162 -25.52 11.43 30.85
C LEU A 162 -25.97 11.29 29.39
N TRP A 163 -27.24 10.92 29.17
CA TRP A 163 -27.86 10.88 27.85
C TRP A 163 -27.82 12.26 27.19
N LEU A 164 -28.22 13.30 27.91
CA LEU A 164 -28.20 14.68 27.41
C LEU A 164 -26.77 15.16 27.11
N SER A 165 -25.80 14.82 27.96
CA SER A 165 -24.39 15.11 27.69
C SER A 165 -23.89 14.42 26.42
N TRP A 166 -24.28 13.18 26.17
CA TRP A 166 -23.97 12.50 24.90
C TRP A 166 -24.63 13.21 23.72
N THR A 167 -25.89 13.64 23.82
CA THR A 167 -26.56 14.37 22.73
C THR A 167 -25.90 15.70 22.40
N PHE A 168 -25.31 16.40 23.37
CA PHE A 168 -24.54 17.64 23.14
C PHE A 168 -23.17 17.39 22.50
N VAL A 169 -22.56 16.24 22.77
CA VAL A 169 -21.29 15.84 22.13
C VAL A 169 -21.53 15.37 20.69
N ALA A 170 -22.61 14.61 20.46
CA ALA A 170 -22.97 14.08 19.15
C ALA A 170 -23.54 15.16 18.21
N ASP A 171 -24.38 16.05 18.74
CA ASP A 171 -24.92 17.19 18.02
C ASP A 171 -24.84 18.44 18.91
N ALA A 172 -23.86 19.27 18.59
CA ALA A 172 -23.62 20.50 19.30
C ALA A 172 -24.89 21.36 19.35
N GLY A 173 -25.74 21.40 18.32
CA GLY A 173 -26.93 22.26 18.23
C GLY A 173 -27.95 22.07 19.35
N ASN A 174 -27.97 20.90 19.98
CA ASN A 174 -28.91 20.58 21.07
C ASN A 174 -28.76 21.49 22.31
N HIS A 175 -27.61 22.14 22.52
CA HIS A 175 -27.43 23.07 23.65
C HIS A 175 -28.40 24.25 23.66
N ALA A 176 -28.95 24.63 22.50
CA ALA A 176 -29.90 25.73 22.35
C ALA A 176 -31.22 25.48 23.11
N ASN A 177 -31.57 24.22 23.35
CA ASN A 177 -32.77 23.82 24.07
C ASN A 177 -32.60 23.90 25.61
N ALA A 178 -31.41 24.23 26.12
CA ALA A 178 -31.16 24.31 27.55
C ALA A 178 -31.86 25.52 28.20
N VAL A 179 -32.60 25.29 29.27
CA VAL A 179 -33.33 26.32 30.03
C VAL A 179 -32.61 26.60 31.36
N GLY A 180 -32.46 27.87 31.72
CA GLY A 180 -31.74 28.31 32.93
C GLY A 180 -30.27 28.62 32.71
N PHE A 181 -29.68 29.50 33.54
CA PHE A 181 -28.31 29.99 33.35
C PHE A 181 -27.26 28.89 33.54
N GLY A 182 -27.43 28.04 34.55
CA GLY A 182 -26.50 26.97 34.86
C GLY A 182 -26.45 25.88 33.78
N PRO A 183 -27.59 25.26 33.38
CA PRO A 183 -27.59 24.24 32.33
C PRO A 183 -27.09 24.77 31.00
N LYS A 184 -27.38 26.05 30.66
CA LYS A 184 -26.83 26.72 29.47
C LYS A 184 -25.30 26.81 29.47
N LEU A 185 -24.69 27.17 30.61
CA LEU A 185 -23.24 27.28 30.70
C LEU A 185 -22.56 25.91 30.54
N VAL A 186 -23.12 24.88 31.17
CA VAL A 186 -22.62 23.50 31.08
C VAL A 186 -22.84 22.93 29.67
N SER A 187 -24.02 23.11 29.08
CA SER A 187 -24.33 22.61 27.73
C SER A 187 -23.43 23.24 26.66
N VAL A 188 -23.20 24.56 26.70
CA VAL A 188 -22.25 25.24 25.80
C VAL A 188 -20.84 24.69 25.94
N SER A 189 -20.39 24.41 27.17
CA SER A 189 -19.04 23.88 27.42
C SER A 189 -18.88 22.46 26.86
N ILE A 190 -19.89 21.60 27.05
CA ILE A 190 -19.92 20.24 26.50
C ILE A 190 -19.97 20.30 24.97
N SER A 191 -20.80 21.16 24.38
CA SER A 191 -20.91 21.32 22.93
C SER A 191 -19.60 21.82 22.28
N ILE A 192 -18.88 22.76 22.91
CA ILE A 192 -17.56 23.20 22.42
C ILE A 192 -16.57 22.02 22.45
N GLY A 193 -16.54 21.25 23.55
CA GLY A 193 -15.71 20.04 23.64
C GLY A 193 -16.10 18.99 22.60
N GLY A 194 -17.40 18.78 22.38
CA GLY A 194 -17.95 17.85 21.42
C GLY A 194 -17.58 18.21 19.99
N MET A 195 -17.69 19.49 19.61
CA MET A 195 -17.25 19.98 18.30
C MET A 195 -15.75 19.74 18.05
N LEU A 196 -14.90 19.96 19.07
CA LEU A 196 -13.46 19.69 18.94
C LEU A 196 -13.16 18.21 18.75
N VAL A 197 -13.81 17.35 19.54
CA VAL A 197 -13.70 15.89 19.42
C VAL A 197 -14.17 15.42 18.04
N PHE A 198 -15.32 15.93 17.57
CA PHE A 198 -15.87 15.58 16.27
C PHE A 198 -14.97 16.04 15.12
N ALA A 199 -14.42 17.26 15.19
CA ALA A 199 -13.46 17.77 14.20
C ALA A 199 -12.17 16.93 14.16
N MET A 200 -11.64 16.53 15.31
CA MET A 200 -10.47 15.64 15.38
C MET A 200 -10.77 14.24 14.85
N MET A 201 -11.96 13.69 15.16
CA MET A 201 -12.39 12.40 14.63
C MET A 201 -12.47 12.45 13.10
N LEU A 202 -13.12 13.47 12.54
CA LEU A 202 -13.23 13.65 11.10
C LEU A 202 -11.85 13.75 10.45
N GLY A 203 -10.93 14.53 11.03
CA GLY A 203 -9.55 14.62 10.55
C GLY A 203 -8.84 13.25 10.52
N LEU A 204 -8.90 12.48 11.60
CA LEU A 204 -8.28 11.15 11.65
C LEU A 204 -8.89 10.17 10.64
N VAL A 205 -10.21 10.21 10.46
CA VAL A 205 -10.91 9.36 9.48
C VAL A 205 -10.53 9.76 8.06
N THR A 206 -10.53 11.05 7.73
CA THR A 206 -10.11 11.56 6.42
C THR A 206 -8.65 11.19 6.12
N ASP A 207 -7.73 11.42 7.06
CA ASP A 207 -6.32 11.07 6.90
C ASP A 207 -6.13 9.57 6.66
N SER A 208 -6.85 8.72 7.41
CA SER A 208 -6.78 7.25 7.25
C SER A 208 -7.31 6.78 5.89
N ILE A 209 -8.39 7.39 5.40
CA ILE A 209 -8.94 7.10 4.07
C ILE A 209 -7.96 7.56 2.99
N SER A 210 -7.42 8.77 3.11
CA SER A 210 -6.42 9.32 2.20
C SER A 210 -5.17 8.45 2.15
N GLU A 211 -4.64 7.99 3.30
CA GLU A 211 -3.49 7.09 3.36
C GLU A 211 -3.79 5.74 2.69
N LYS A 212 -4.99 5.18 2.89
CA LYS A 212 -5.38 3.94 2.22
C LYS A 212 -5.51 4.15 0.71
N PHE A 213 -6.12 5.25 0.29
CA PHE A 213 -6.25 5.60 -1.13
C PHE A 213 -4.87 5.80 -1.77
N ASP A 214 -3.96 6.52 -1.11
CA ASP A 214 -2.57 6.70 -1.55
C ASP A 214 -1.82 5.37 -1.60
N SER A 215 -2.07 4.44 -0.68
CA SER A 215 -1.44 3.11 -0.71
C SER A 215 -1.86 2.28 -1.92
N LEU A 216 -3.14 2.39 -2.34
CA LEU A 216 -3.67 1.75 -3.53
C LEU A 216 -3.13 2.42 -4.79
N ARG A 217 -3.08 3.76 -4.76
CA ARG A 217 -2.53 4.59 -5.83
C ARG A 217 -1.07 4.22 -6.11
N LYS A 218 -0.25 4.11 -5.06
CA LYS A 218 1.17 3.71 -5.11
C LYS A 218 1.42 2.22 -5.40
N GLY A 219 0.38 1.41 -5.59
CA GLY A 219 0.51 0.00 -5.98
C GLY A 219 1.17 -0.86 -4.90
N ARG A 220 0.88 -0.63 -3.62
CA ARG A 220 1.40 -1.47 -2.52
C ARG A 220 0.69 -2.83 -2.39
N SER A 221 -0.31 -3.11 -3.22
CA SER A 221 -1.02 -4.38 -3.25
C SER A 221 -0.23 -5.47 -3.97
N GLU A 222 -0.38 -6.69 -3.48
CA GLU A 222 0.18 -7.89 -4.09
C GLU A 222 -0.48 -8.16 -5.45
N VAL A 223 0.34 -8.55 -6.42
CA VAL A 223 -0.09 -9.05 -7.73
C VAL A 223 -0.51 -10.50 -7.55
N ILE A 224 -1.74 -10.85 -7.97
CA ILE A 224 -2.31 -12.19 -7.80
C ILE A 224 -2.10 -13.06 -9.06
N GLU A 225 -1.58 -12.46 -10.11
CA GLU A 225 -1.35 -13.07 -11.42
C GLU A 225 -0.38 -14.27 -11.35
N GLN A 226 -0.56 -15.19 -12.30
CA GLN A 226 0.23 -16.41 -12.43
C GLN A 226 0.76 -16.53 -13.85
N SER A 227 1.93 -17.16 -14.01
CA SER A 227 2.56 -17.37 -15.32
C SER A 227 2.78 -16.05 -16.10
N HIS A 228 2.89 -14.91 -15.41
CA HIS A 228 3.19 -13.60 -15.99
C HIS A 228 4.69 -13.45 -16.28
N THR A 229 5.03 -12.52 -17.16
CA THR A 229 6.41 -12.06 -17.32
C THR A 229 6.68 -10.95 -16.30
N LEU A 230 7.71 -11.10 -15.48
CA LEU A 230 8.12 -10.08 -14.52
C LEU A 230 9.34 -9.34 -15.07
N ILE A 231 9.26 -8.02 -15.21
CA ILE A 231 10.38 -7.16 -15.60
C ILE A 231 10.85 -6.39 -14.37
N LEU A 232 12.14 -6.49 -14.07
CA LEU A 232 12.82 -5.82 -12.95
C LEU A 232 13.76 -4.75 -13.49
N GLY A 233 13.51 -3.51 -13.13
CA GLY A 233 14.28 -2.36 -13.61
C GLY A 233 13.50 -1.47 -14.57
N TRP A 234 14.11 -0.35 -14.94
CA TRP A 234 13.55 0.62 -15.86
C TRP A 234 14.68 1.23 -16.69
N SER A 235 14.55 1.16 -18.02
CA SER A 235 15.51 1.73 -18.99
C SER A 235 14.78 2.11 -20.28
N ASP A 236 15.48 2.82 -21.17
CA ASP A 236 14.99 3.19 -22.51
C ASP A 236 14.57 1.98 -23.37
N LYS A 237 15.05 0.77 -23.05
CA LYS A 237 14.74 -0.49 -23.75
C LYS A 237 13.40 -1.10 -23.31
N LEU A 238 12.81 -0.60 -22.22
CA LEU A 238 11.56 -1.16 -21.69
C LEU A 238 10.42 -1.09 -22.71
N GLY A 239 10.30 0.02 -23.45
CA GLY A 239 9.22 0.19 -24.43
C GLY A 239 9.30 -0.83 -25.57
N SER A 240 10.49 -1.05 -26.14
CA SER A 240 10.68 -2.05 -27.18
C SER A 240 10.49 -3.48 -26.64
N LEU A 241 10.98 -3.77 -25.42
CA LEU A 241 10.77 -5.06 -24.78
C LEU A 241 9.27 -5.35 -24.53
N LEU A 242 8.51 -4.35 -24.07
CA LEU A 242 7.06 -4.49 -23.89
C LEU A 242 6.38 -4.79 -25.22
N ASN A 243 6.72 -4.06 -26.29
CA ASN A 243 6.16 -4.31 -27.63
C ASN A 243 6.43 -5.76 -28.07
N GLN A 244 7.68 -6.23 -27.98
CA GLN A 244 8.05 -7.60 -28.37
C GLN A 244 7.29 -8.67 -27.56
N ILE A 245 7.12 -8.49 -26.24
CA ILE A 245 6.35 -9.44 -25.43
C ILE A 245 4.85 -9.37 -25.74
N CYS A 246 4.31 -8.18 -26.07
CA CYS A 246 2.91 -8.04 -26.49
C CYS A 246 2.63 -8.78 -27.80
N ILE A 247 3.54 -8.69 -28.78
CA ILE A 247 3.47 -9.43 -30.04
C ILE A 247 3.52 -10.94 -29.76
N ALA A 248 4.49 -11.41 -28.98
CA ALA A 248 4.62 -12.84 -28.63
C ALA A 248 3.44 -13.42 -27.83
N ASN A 249 2.62 -12.58 -27.17
CA ASN A 249 1.42 -13.03 -26.45
C ASN A 249 0.15 -13.00 -27.31
N GLU A 250 0.22 -12.52 -28.56
CA GLU A 250 -0.96 -12.37 -29.42
C GLU A 250 -1.61 -13.72 -29.72
N SER A 251 -0.81 -14.77 -29.98
CA SER A 251 -1.29 -16.13 -30.21
C SER A 251 -2.07 -16.70 -29.01
N LEU A 252 -1.79 -16.22 -27.80
CA LEU A 252 -2.48 -16.60 -26.57
C LEU A 252 -3.74 -15.76 -26.27
N GLY A 253 -4.04 -14.76 -27.10
CA GLY A 253 -5.11 -13.78 -26.86
C GLY A 253 -4.74 -12.71 -25.85
N GLY A 254 -3.44 -12.46 -25.66
CA GLY A 254 -2.89 -11.52 -24.69
C GLY A 254 -2.28 -12.21 -23.47
N GLY A 255 -1.42 -11.48 -22.75
CA GLY A 255 -0.75 -11.97 -21.55
C GLY A 255 -0.80 -10.98 -20.38
N THR A 256 0.07 -11.21 -19.41
CA THR A 256 0.29 -10.24 -18.32
C THR A 256 1.77 -10.00 -18.12
N ILE A 257 2.13 -8.72 -18.10
CA ILE A 257 3.48 -8.24 -17.82
C ILE A 257 3.41 -7.44 -16.52
N VAL A 258 4.29 -7.76 -15.57
CA VAL A 258 4.43 -7.00 -14.33
C VAL A 258 5.76 -6.27 -14.38
N VAL A 259 5.76 -4.96 -14.24
CA VAL A 259 6.99 -4.15 -14.20
C VAL A 259 7.22 -3.66 -12.77
N MET A 260 8.38 -3.97 -12.22
CA MET A 260 8.81 -3.46 -10.92
C MET A 260 10.07 -2.60 -11.03
N ALA A 261 9.97 -1.36 -10.56
CA ALA A 261 11.10 -0.43 -10.50
C ALA A 261 11.03 0.48 -9.28
N GLU A 262 12.16 1.11 -8.95
CA GLU A 262 12.28 2.11 -7.88
C GLU A 262 11.79 3.49 -8.35
N ARG A 263 10.64 3.53 -9.03
CA ARG A 263 9.96 4.75 -9.52
C ARG A 263 8.52 4.81 -9.00
N ASP A 264 7.91 5.97 -9.05
CA ASP A 264 6.50 6.13 -8.68
C ASP A 264 5.59 5.43 -9.70
N LYS A 265 4.58 4.71 -9.21
CA LYS A 265 3.71 3.88 -10.05
C LYS A 265 2.97 4.73 -11.08
N GLU A 266 2.49 5.90 -10.68
CA GLU A 266 1.71 6.80 -11.53
C GLU A 266 2.55 7.33 -12.70
N GLU A 267 3.84 7.59 -12.44
CA GLU A 267 4.79 8.02 -13.48
C GLU A 267 5.03 6.87 -14.46
N MET A 268 5.25 5.66 -13.96
CA MET A 268 5.43 4.47 -14.80
C MET A 268 4.19 4.18 -15.67
N GLU A 269 2.99 4.23 -15.09
CA GLU A 269 1.74 4.03 -15.83
C GLU A 269 1.51 5.14 -16.88
N ALA A 270 1.83 6.39 -16.55
CA ALA A 270 1.73 7.50 -17.48
C ALA A 270 2.74 7.39 -18.62
N ASP A 271 3.96 6.93 -18.36
CA ASP A 271 4.99 6.74 -19.39
C ASP A 271 4.64 5.57 -20.32
N ILE A 272 4.12 4.46 -19.78
CA ILE A 272 3.65 3.33 -20.60
C ILE A 272 2.44 3.72 -21.43
N ALA A 273 1.52 4.53 -20.90
CA ALA A 273 0.35 5.01 -21.64
C ALA A 273 0.70 5.95 -22.81
N LYS A 274 1.90 6.55 -22.81
CA LYS A 274 2.41 7.36 -23.93
C LYS A 274 3.08 6.53 -25.02
N MET A 275 3.35 5.24 -24.76
CA MET A 275 4.02 4.40 -25.74
C MET A 275 3.08 4.12 -26.92
N GLU A 276 3.58 4.31 -28.14
CA GLU A 276 2.80 4.21 -29.37
C GLU A 276 2.89 2.80 -29.98
N PHE A 277 2.45 1.77 -29.25
CA PHE A 277 2.31 0.41 -29.78
C PHE A 277 1.05 -0.28 -29.26
N ASP A 278 0.56 -1.28 -30.00
CA ASP A 278 -0.61 -2.07 -29.61
C ASP A 278 -0.23 -3.09 -28.53
N MET A 279 -1.03 -3.14 -27.46
CA MET A 279 -0.83 -4.10 -26.37
C MET A 279 -1.30 -5.51 -26.75
N LYS A 280 -2.03 -5.69 -27.86
CA LYS A 280 -2.46 -7.01 -28.38
C LYS A 280 -3.12 -7.89 -27.30
N GLY A 281 -3.98 -7.29 -26.49
CA GLY A 281 -4.67 -7.95 -25.36
C GLY A 281 -3.83 -8.15 -24.09
N THR A 282 -2.54 -7.80 -24.10
CA THR A 282 -1.65 -7.91 -22.95
C THR A 282 -1.88 -6.80 -21.92
N ALA A 283 -2.03 -7.19 -20.65
CA ALA A 283 -2.13 -6.24 -19.54
C ALA A 283 -0.76 -5.95 -18.93
N VAL A 284 -0.43 -4.66 -18.75
CA VAL A 284 0.80 -4.23 -18.08
C VAL A 284 0.49 -3.68 -16.69
N ILE A 285 1.14 -4.24 -15.67
CA ILE A 285 0.91 -3.91 -14.25
C ILE A 285 2.19 -3.34 -13.66
N CYS A 286 2.15 -2.06 -13.25
CA CYS A 286 3.30 -1.40 -12.63
C CYS A 286 3.28 -1.53 -11.10
N ARG A 287 4.45 -1.75 -10.49
CA ARG A 287 4.65 -1.78 -9.04
C ARG A 287 5.93 -1.03 -8.66
N SER A 288 5.81 -0.12 -7.70
CA SER A 288 6.98 0.57 -7.13
C SER A 288 7.64 -0.33 -6.09
N GLY A 289 8.94 -0.62 -6.20
CA GLY A 289 9.66 -1.46 -5.24
C GLY A 289 11.08 -1.78 -5.68
N SER A 290 11.89 -2.28 -4.75
CA SER A 290 13.27 -2.68 -5.04
C SER A 290 13.37 -4.20 -5.22
N PRO A 291 14.02 -4.70 -6.29
CA PRO A 291 14.25 -6.13 -6.49
C PRO A 291 15.20 -6.75 -5.45
N LEU A 292 15.89 -5.92 -4.66
CA LEU A 292 16.77 -6.36 -3.57
C LEU A 292 16.00 -6.69 -2.28
N ILE A 293 14.72 -6.30 -2.20
CA ILE A 293 13.88 -6.50 -1.02
C ILE A 293 12.91 -7.66 -1.30
N LEU A 294 13.04 -8.74 -0.53
CA LEU A 294 12.19 -9.93 -0.68
C LEU A 294 10.69 -9.63 -0.52
N ALA A 295 10.32 -8.66 0.33
CA ALA A 295 8.93 -8.25 0.49
C ALA A 295 8.34 -7.62 -0.79
N ASP A 296 9.15 -6.88 -1.54
CA ASP A 296 8.74 -6.28 -2.82
C ASP A 296 8.68 -7.34 -3.92
N LEU A 297 9.60 -8.31 -3.93
CA LEU A 297 9.52 -9.46 -4.84
C LEU A 297 8.25 -10.31 -4.59
N LYS A 298 7.85 -10.48 -3.33
CA LYS A 298 6.57 -11.13 -2.99
C LYS A 298 5.36 -10.34 -3.51
N LYS A 299 5.40 -9.00 -3.40
CA LYS A 299 4.36 -8.12 -3.90
C LYS A 299 4.12 -8.27 -5.42
N VAL A 300 5.11 -8.70 -6.19
CA VAL A 300 4.99 -8.95 -7.64
C VAL A 300 4.83 -10.43 -8.00
N SER A 301 4.54 -11.29 -7.01
CA SER A 301 4.37 -12.74 -7.20
C SER A 301 5.56 -13.38 -7.94
N VAL A 302 6.79 -13.04 -7.55
CA VAL A 302 8.02 -13.52 -8.23
C VAL A 302 8.08 -15.05 -8.38
N SER A 303 7.61 -15.81 -7.38
CA SER A 303 7.65 -17.27 -7.38
C SER A 303 6.73 -17.91 -8.43
N LYS A 304 5.73 -17.16 -8.92
CA LYS A 304 4.71 -17.63 -9.88
C LYS A 304 4.96 -17.13 -11.30
N ALA A 305 5.95 -16.26 -11.52
CA ALA A 305 6.31 -15.74 -12.83
C ALA A 305 6.84 -16.87 -13.74
N ARG A 306 6.51 -16.82 -15.04
CA ARG A 306 7.03 -17.77 -16.04
C ARG A 306 8.45 -17.43 -16.49
N ALA A 307 8.77 -16.15 -16.47
CA ALA A 307 10.07 -15.59 -16.82
C ALA A 307 10.27 -14.29 -16.03
N ILE A 308 11.50 -14.06 -15.59
CA ILE A 308 11.90 -12.85 -14.87
C ILE A 308 13.00 -12.18 -15.69
N VAL A 309 12.77 -10.98 -16.19
CA VAL A 309 13.73 -10.21 -16.98
C VAL A 309 14.35 -9.14 -16.08
N VAL A 310 15.67 -9.16 -15.91
CA VAL A 310 16.43 -8.14 -15.20
C VAL A 310 17.04 -7.20 -16.24
N LEU A 311 16.52 -5.98 -16.30
CA LEU A 311 17.02 -4.94 -17.20
C LEU A 311 18.26 -4.27 -16.62
N ALA A 312 19.22 -3.99 -17.50
CA ALA A 312 20.39 -3.21 -17.15
C ALA A 312 19.99 -1.75 -16.89
N GLU A 313 20.58 -1.16 -15.84
CA GLU A 313 20.51 0.28 -15.63
C GLU A 313 21.39 1.03 -16.62
N GLU A 314 20.95 2.23 -16.96
CA GLU A 314 21.72 3.16 -17.78
C GLU A 314 22.90 3.76 -16.99
N GLY A 315 23.98 4.05 -17.71
CA GLY A 315 25.17 4.69 -17.16
C GLY A 315 26.38 3.78 -17.15
N ASN A 316 26.98 3.58 -15.97
CA ASN A 316 28.22 2.83 -15.83
C ASN A 316 27.96 1.31 -15.87
N ALA A 317 28.62 0.61 -16.81
CA ALA A 317 28.46 -0.83 -17.03
C ALA A 317 28.74 -1.67 -15.77
N ASP A 318 29.86 -1.42 -15.08
CA ASP A 318 30.22 -2.16 -13.87
C ASP A 318 29.19 -1.99 -12.75
N GLN A 319 28.64 -0.79 -12.58
CA GLN A 319 27.61 -0.52 -11.57
C GLN A 319 26.30 -1.22 -11.92
N SER A 320 25.93 -1.21 -13.20
CA SER A 320 24.74 -1.87 -13.72
C SER A 320 24.83 -3.39 -13.51
N ASP A 321 25.95 -4.00 -13.89
CA ASP A 321 26.19 -5.44 -13.76
C ASP A 321 26.32 -5.87 -12.29
N ALA A 322 26.95 -5.05 -11.44
CA ALA A 322 26.98 -5.29 -10.01
C ALA A 322 25.58 -5.27 -9.39
N ARG A 323 24.67 -4.40 -9.88
CA ARG A 323 23.27 -4.40 -9.46
C ARG A 323 22.54 -5.63 -9.98
N ALA A 324 22.74 -6.02 -11.25
CA ALA A 324 22.18 -7.23 -11.84
C ALA A 324 22.56 -8.49 -11.03
N LEU A 325 23.85 -8.63 -10.67
CA LEU A 325 24.34 -9.71 -9.81
C LEU A 325 23.63 -9.74 -8.45
N ARG A 326 23.43 -8.57 -7.81
CA ARG A 326 22.71 -8.49 -6.53
C ARG A 326 21.24 -8.86 -6.66
N ILE A 327 20.61 -8.53 -7.79
CA ILE A 327 19.23 -8.93 -8.08
C ILE A 327 19.16 -10.45 -8.25
N VAL A 328 20.08 -11.06 -8.99
CA VAL A 328 20.17 -12.52 -9.13
C VAL A 328 20.35 -13.21 -7.77
N LEU A 329 21.19 -12.68 -6.89
CA LEU A 329 21.32 -13.18 -5.51
C LEU A 329 20.02 -13.05 -4.69
N SER A 330 19.27 -11.97 -4.88
CA SER A 330 17.97 -11.77 -4.22
C SER A 330 16.94 -12.78 -4.71
N LEU A 331 16.89 -13.01 -6.03
CA LEU A 331 15.99 -13.96 -6.69
C LEU A 331 16.28 -15.41 -6.29
N THR A 332 17.55 -15.81 -6.28
CA THR A 332 18.00 -17.14 -5.81
C THR A 332 17.75 -17.34 -4.31
N GLY A 333 17.68 -16.26 -3.53
CA GLY A 333 17.31 -16.27 -2.11
C GLY A 333 15.81 -16.48 -1.81
N VAL A 334 14.95 -16.55 -2.83
CA VAL A 334 13.50 -16.77 -2.65
C VAL A 334 13.23 -18.22 -2.21
N LYS A 335 12.84 -18.39 -0.94
CA LYS A 335 12.63 -19.72 -0.30
C LYS A 335 11.55 -20.58 -0.95
N GLU A 336 10.56 -19.96 -1.59
CA GLU A 336 9.47 -20.66 -2.27
C GLU A 336 9.91 -21.29 -3.59
N GLY A 337 11.13 -20.96 -4.06
CA GLY A 337 11.61 -21.30 -5.38
C GLY A 337 11.03 -20.39 -6.47
N LEU A 338 11.59 -20.50 -7.67
CA LEU A 338 11.11 -19.83 -8.86
C LEU A 338 10.56 -20.88 -9.82
N ARG A 339 9.39 -20.63 -10.39
CA ARG A 339 8.79 -21.52 -11.40
C ARG A 339 9.43 -21.34 -12.78
N GLY A 340 9.84 -20.11 -13.10
CA GLY A 340 10.44 -19.74 -14.37
C GLY A 340 11.96 -19.66 -14.34
N HIS A 341 12.52 -19.14 -15.43
CA HIS A 341 13.93 -18.78 -15.56
C HIS A 341 14.10 -17.26 -15.43
N ILE A 342 15.35 -16.84 -15.22
CA ILE A 342 15.76 -15.45 -15.07
C ILE A 342 16.60 -15.09 -16.30
N VAL A 343 16.16 -14.09 -17.06
CA VAL A 343 16.95 -13.50 -18.15
C VAL A 343 17.60 -12.24 -17.63
N VAL A 344 18.92 -12.16 -17.66
CA VAL A 344 19.69 -11.03 -17.13
C VAL A 344 20.39 -10.31 -18.26
N GLU A 345 20.06 -9.05 -18.44
CA GLU A 345 20.81 -8.16 -19.32
C GLU A 345 22.11 -7.72 -18.63
N LEU A 346 23.24 -7.93 -19.31
CA LEU A 346 24.56 -7.48 -18.87
C LEU A 346 25.15 -6.49 -19.86
N SER A 347 25.93 -5.56 -19.33
CA SER A 347 26.60 -4.51 -20.09
C SER A 347 28.03 -4.89 -20.48
N ASP A 348 28.70 -5.70 -19.66
CA ASP A 348 30.08 -6.13 -19.83
C ASP A 348 30.18 -7.67 -19.87
N LEU A 349 31.02 -8.18 -20.78
CA LEU A 349 31.24 -9.61 -20.96
C LEU A 349 32.05 -10.20 -19.80
N ASP A 350 32.96 -9.42 -19.20
CA ASP A 350 33.83 -9.88 -18.10
C ASP A 350 33.02 -10.27 -16.85
N ASN A 351 31.85 -9.66 -16.66
CA ASN A 351 30.97 -9.89 -15.53
C ASN A 351 30.06 -11.13 -15.70
N GLU A 352 29.94 -11.68 -16.92
CA GLU A 352 29.01 -12.77 -17.25
C GLU A 352 29.29 -14.04 -16.43
N VAL A 353 30.57 -14.41 -16.31
CA VAL A 353 30.99 -15.65 -15.64
C VAL A 353 30.54 -15.66 -14.17
N LEU A 354 30.64 -14.52 -13.49
CA LEU A 354 30.25 -14.39 -12.09
C LEU A 354 28.73 -14.51 -11.91
N VAL A 355 27.96 -13.91 -12.82
CA VAL A 355 26.49 -13.97 -12.79
C VAL A 355 26.00 -15.39 -13.04
N LYS A 356 26.57 -16.11 -14.02
CA LYS A 356 26.25 -17.53 -14.28
C LYS A 356 26.63 -18.42 -13.10
N LEU A 357 27.80 -18.20 -12.49
CA LEU A 357 28.26 -18.98 -11.34
C LEU A 357 27.30 -18.90 -10.15
N VAL A 358 26.72 -17.72 -9.92
CA VAL A 358 25.80 -17.47 -8.81
C VAL A 358 24.37 -17.90 -9.15
N GLY A 359 23.95 -17.67 -10.39
CA GLY A 359 22.60 -17.98 -10.88
C GLY A 359 22.33 -19.46 -11.11
N GLY A 360 23.37 -20.23 -11.44
CA GLY A 360 23.23 -21.64 -11.83
C GLY A 360 22.32 -21.82 -13.04
N ASP A 361 21.60 -22.93 -13.09
CA ASP A 361 20.77 -23.34 -14.23
C ASP A 361 19.51 -22.48 -14.43
N LEU A 362 19.20 -21.57 -13.49
CA LEU A 362 18.02 -20.71 -13.57
C LEU A 362 18.29 -19.42 -14.36
N VAL A 363 19.54 -19.07 -14.61
CA VAL A 363 19.93 -17.77 -15.17
C VAL A 363 20.46 -17.91 -16.59
N GLU A 364 19.83 -17.19 -17.51
CA GLU A 364 20.30 -16.94 -18.86
C GLU A 364 20.78 -15.50 -18.96
N THR A 365 22.01 -15.28 -19.42
CA THR A 365 22.60 -13.94 -19.54
C THR A 365 22.60 -13.48 -21.00
N VAL A 366 22.26 -12.22 -21.21
CA VAL A 366 22.36 -11.56 -22.51
C VAL A 366 23.30 -10.37 -22.37
N VAL A 367 24.52 -10.51 -22.90
CA VAL A 367 25.52 -9.42 -22.90
C VAL A 367 25.23 -8.50 -24.08
N ALA A 368 24.38 -7.50 -23.86
CA ALA A 368 23.81 -6.67 -24.93
C ALA A 368 24.90 -5.97 -25.75
N HIS A 369 25.96 -5.47 -25.10
CA HIS A 369 27.06 -4.77 -25.77
C HIS A 369 27.78 -5.69 -26.77
N ASP A 370 28.17 -6.91 -26.36
CA ASP A 370 28.87 -7.88 -27.21
C ASP A 370 28.01 -8.36 -28.39
N VAL A 371 26.74 -8.72 -28.14
CA VAL A 371 25.80 -9.17 -29.18
C VAL A 371 25.66 -8.12 -30.28
N ILE A 372 25.46 -6.85 -29.92
CA ILE A 372 25.37 -5.75 -30.88
C ILE A 372 26.67 -5.62 -31.70
N GLY A 373 27.84 -5.73 -31.05
CA GLY A 373 29.13 -5.67 -31.73
C GLY A 373 29.30 -6.77 -32.79
N ARG A 374 28.89 -8.01 -32.46
CA ARG A 374 28.93 -9.15 -33.40
C ARG A 374 27.98 -8.96 -34.57
N LEU A 375 26.75 -8.52 -34.31
CA LEU A 375 25.76 -8.23 -35.35
C LEU A 375 26.26 -7.14 -36.31
N MET A 376 26.86 -6.06 -35.78
CA MET A 376 27.44 -5.00 -36.60
C MET A 376 28.52 -5.50 -37.56
N ILE A 377 29.43 -6.38 -37.09
CA ILE A 377 30.49 -6.95 -37.95
C ILE A 377 29.87 -7.83 -39.04
N GLN A 378 28.89 -8.67 -38.70
CA GLN A 378 28.23 -9.53 -39.69
C GLN A 378 27.53 -8.70 -40.77
N CYS A 379 26.79 -7.66 -40.37
CA CYS A 379 26.10 -6.75 -41.28
C CYS A 379 27.06 -5.90 -42.13
N ALA A 380 28.22 -5.52 -41.58
CA ALA A 380 29.26 -4.80 -42.32
C ALA A 380 29.92 -5.69 -43.39
N ARG A 381 30.04 -7.00 -43.12
CA ARG A 381 30.64 -7.98 -44.04
C ARG A 381 29.66 -8.48 -45.11
N GLN A 382 28.37 -8.54 -44.78
CA GLN A 382 27.31 -9.00 -45.68
C GLN A 382 26.14 -8.00 -45.67
N PRO A 383 26.13 -7.04 -46.60
CA PRO A 383 25.02 -6.12 -46.76
C PRO A 383 23.71 -6.87 -46.99
N GLY A 384 22.66 -6.50 -46.26
CA GLY A 384 21.35 -7.17 -46.27
C GLY A 384 21.10 -8.04 -45.05
N LEU A 385 22.13 -8.50 -44.33
CA LEU A 385 21.93 -9.25 -43.08
C LEU A 385 21.27 -8.42 -41.98
N ALA A 386 21.37 -7.09 -42.02
CA ALA A 386 20.76 -6.23 -41.01
C ALA A 386 19.23 -6.41 -40.93
N GLN A 387 18.55 -6.39 -42.08
CA GLN A 387 17.11 -6.63 -42.16
C GLN A 387 16.77 -8.05 -41.69
N ILE A 388 17.55 -9.04 -42.11
CA ILE A 388 17.33 -10.44 -41.73
C ILE A 388 17.46 -10.62 -40.21
N TRP A 389 18.44 -9.98 -39.57
CA TRP A 389 18.61 -10.04 -38.12
C TRP A 389 17.50 -9.30 -37.37
N GLU A 390 17.04 -8.16 -37.89
CA GLU A 390 15.89 -7.44 -37.34
C GLU A 390 14.62 -8.30 -37.40
N ASP A 391 14.37 -8.95 -38.54
CA ASP A 391 13.22 -9.80 -38.76
C ASP A 391 13.24 -11.08 -37.89
N ILE A 392 14.41 -11.72 -37.71
CA ILE A 392 14.56 -13.00 -36.99
C ILE A 392 14.66 -12.84 -35.47
N LEU A 393 15.21 -11.71 -34.97
CA LEU A 393 15.34 -11.46 -33.53
C LEU A 393 14.10 -10.80 -32.92
N GLY A 394 13.25 -10.18 -33.74
CA GLY A 394 11.93 -9.71 -33.33
C GLY A 394 10.84 -10.77 -33.52
N PHE A 395 9.64 -10.48 -33.01
CA PHE A 395 8.43 -11.30 -33.16
C PHE A 395 7.49 -10.79 -34.29
N GLU A 396 7.94 -9.88 -35.15
CA GLU A 396 7.07 -9.26 -36.16
C GLU A 396 6.86 -10.13 -37.40
N ASN A 397 7.81 -10.99 -37.74
CA ASN A 397 7.84 -11.75 -38.99
C ASN A 397 7.98 -13.26 -38.73
N CYS A 398 9.20 -13.79 -38.87
CA CYS A 398 9.46 -15.21 -38.65
C CYS A 398 10.69 -15.38 -37.76
N GLU A 399 10.57 -16.26 -36.77
CA GLU A 399 11.53 -16.42 -35.69
C GLU A 399 11.75 -17.89 -35.33
N PHE A 400 12.66 -18.14 -34.39
CA PHE A 400 13.01 -19.49 -33.97
C PHE A 400 11.99 -20.07 -32.99
N TYR A 401 11.44 -21.23 -33.35
CA TYR A 401 10.63 -22.04 -32.45
C TYR A 401 11.23 -23.41 -32.22
N ILE A 402 11.10 -23.91 -30.99
CA ILE A 402 11.53 -25.24 -30.59
C ILE A 402 10.29 -26.03 -30.14
N LYS A 403 9.97 -27.11 -30.85
CA LYS A 403 8.76 -27.89 -30.57
C LYS A 403 8.98 -29.38 -30.79
N ARG A 404 8.40 -30.19 -29.90
CA ARG A 404 8.44 -31.65 -30.01
C ARG A 404 7.38 -32.14 -31.01
N TRP A 405 7.80 -33.00 -31.93
CA TRP A 405 6.92 -33.59 -32.95
C TRP A 405 7.02 -35.13 -32.94
N PRO A 406 6.21 -35.82 -32.11
CA PRO A 406 6.28 -37.29 -31.96
C PRO A 406 6.09 -38.05 -33.28
N GLN A 407 5.35 -37.50 -34.24
CA GLN A 407 5.09 -38.10 -35.54
C GLN A 407 6.32 -38.14 -36.48
N LEU A 408 7.39 -37.39 -36.16
CA LEU A 408 8.63 -37.34 -36.96
C LEU A 408 9.72 -38.28 -36.42
N VAL A 409 9.47 -38.98 -35.31
CA VAL A 409 10.44 -39.90 -34.71
C VAL A 409 10.76 -41.03 -35.70
N GLY A 410 12.04 -41.29 -35.91
CA GLY A 410 12.55 -42.26 -36.88
C GLY A 410 12.74 -41.72 -38.30
N MET A 411 12.35 -40.48 -38.59
CA MET A 411 12.64 -39.84 -39.87
C MET A 411 14.07 -39.27 -39.91
N GLN A 412 14.66 -39.24 -41.11
CA GLN A 412 15.94 -38.57 -41.35
C GLN A 412 15.74 -37.06 -41.44
N PHE A 413 16.77 -36.29 -41.05
CA PHE A 413 16.69 -34.84 -41.07
C PHE A 413 16.43 -34.29 -42.47
N GLU A 414 16.95 -34.91 -43.55
CA GLU A 414 16.65 -34.47 -44.92
C GLU A 414 15.16 -34.52 -45.27
N ASP A 415 14.42 -35.49 -44.71
CA ASP A 415 12.98 -35.62 -44.90
C ASP A 415 12.23 -34.62 -44.00
N VAL A 416 12.71 -34.43 -42.77
CA VAL A 416 12.16 -33.43 -41.84
C VAL A 416 12.28 -32.03 -42.42
N LEU A 417 13.41 -31.70 -43.06
CA LEU A 417 13.69 -30.40 -43.68
C LEU A 417 12.59 -29.96 -44.68
N ILE A 418 12.00 -30.92 -45.40
CA ILE A 418 10.94 -30.66 -46.39
C ILE A 418 9.53 -31.04 -45.90
N SER A 419 9.38 -31.38 -44.62
CA SER A 419 8.10 -31.82 -44.05
C SER A 419 7.18 -30.66 -43.68
N PHE A 420 7.69 -29.45 -43.53
CA PHE A 420 6.92 -28.28 -43.09
C PHE A 420 6.66 -27.32 -44.26
N PRO A 421 5.39 -27.09 -44.65
CA PRO A 421 5.07 -26.13 -45.73
C PRO A 421 5.33 -24.68 -45.33
N ASP A 422 4.99 -24.34 -44.09
CA ASP A 422 4.97 -22.97 -43.56
C ASP A 422 6.11 -22.70 -42.56
N ALA A 423 7.12 -23.57 -42.51
CA ALA A 423 8.29 -23.40 -41.65
C ALA A 423 9.55 -24.04 -42.24
N VAL A 424 10.72 -23.54 -41.83
CA VAL A 424 12.02 -24.06 -42.29
C VAL A 424 12.77 -24.67 -41.11
N PRO A 425 12.89 -26.01 -41.04
CA PRO A 425 13.74 -26.67 -40.05
C PRO A 425 15.21 -26.27 -40.20
N CYS A 426 15.82 -25.87 -39.09
CA CYS A 426 17.20 -25.38 -39.06
C CYS A 426 18.06 -26.11 -38.02
N GLY A 427 17.46 -26.93 -37.15
CA GLY A 427 18.19 -27.64 -36.12
C GLY A 427 17.35 -28.64 -35.32
N ILE A 428 18.02 -29.33 -34.41
CA ILE A 428 17.42 -30.30 -33.50
C ILE A 428 17.97 -30.07 -32.09
N LYS A 429 17.09 -30.16 -31.10
CA LYS A 429 17.44 -30.25 -29.69
C LYS A 429 17.40 -31.72 -29.28
N MET A 430 18.58 -32.28 -29.02
CA MET A 430 18.74 -33.72 -28.76
C MET A 430 18.42 -34.06 -27.31
N ALA A 431 17.42 -34.91 -27.09
CA ALA A 431 17.08 -35.37 -25.74
C ALA A 431 18.18 -36.25 -25.11
N SER A 432 18.85 -37.07 -25.94
CA SER A 432 19.93 -37.97 -25.52
C SER A 432 21.16 -37.26 -24.95
N TYR A 433 21.37 -36.00 -25.33
CA TYR A 433 22.49 -35.16 -24.87
C TYR A 433 22.02 -34.04 -23.95
N GLY A 434 21.01 -34.30 -23.12
CA GLY A 434 20.55 -33.35 -22.11
C GLY A 434 19.96 -32.06 -22.69
N GLY A 435 19.41 -32.11 -23.90
CA GLY A 435 18.83 -30.95 -24.57
C GLY A 435 19.84 -30.09 -25.32
N LYS A 436 21.01 -30.64 -25.68
CA LYS A 436 21.97 -29.92 -26.54
C LYS A 436 21.34 -29.59 -27.90
N ILE A 437 21.43 -28.32 -28.28
CA ILE A 437 21.00 -27.82 -29.59
C ILE A 437 22.11 -28.04 -30.63
N ILE A 438 21.74 -28.60 -31.78
CA ILE A 438 22.56 -28.67 -32.98
C ILE A 438 21.82 -27.95 -34.10
N LEU A 439 22.43 -26.87 -34.61
CA LEU A 439 21.99 -26.22 -35.84
C LEU A 439 22.62 -26.91 -37.05
N ASN A 440 21.86 -27.03 -38.13
CA ASN A 440 22.24 -27.72 -39.37
C ASN A 440 22.87 -29.11 -39.12
N PRO A 441 22.12 -30.06 -38.52
CA PRO A 441 22.58 -31.43 -38.32
C PRO A 441 22.78 -32.13 -39.67
N ASP A 442 23.51 -33.26 -39.66
CA ASP A 442 23.70 -34.08 -40.86
C ASP A 442 22.37 -34.56 -41.42
N ASP A 443 22.23 -34.59 -42.75
CA ASP A 443 21.02 -35.04 -43.46
C ASP A 443 20.56 -36.44 -43.01
N CYS A 444 21.51 -37.32 -42.68
CA CYS A 444 21.27 -38.69 -42.23
C CYS A 444 20.91 -38.81 -40.75
N TYR A 445 20.88 -37.71 -39.99
CA TYR A 445 20.50 -37.75 -38.58
C TYR A 445 19.07 -38.25 -38.44
N VAL A 446 18.86 -39.28 -37.62
CA VAL A 446 17.54 -39.86 -37.37
C VAL A 446 16.97 -39.29 -36.08
N LEU A 447 15.80 -38.65 -36.16
CA LEU A 447 15.12 -38.09 -35.00
C LEU A 447 14.81 -39.18 -33.97
N GLN A 448 15.23 -38.95 -32.73
CA GLN A 448 15.01 -39.87 -31.61
C GLN A 448 13.76 -39.47 -30.82
N GLU A 449 13.28 -40.38 -29.98
CA GLU A 449 12.18 -40.09 -29.07
C GLU A 449 12.60 -39.01 -28.05
N GLY A 450 11.84 -37.92 -28.00
CA GLY A 450 12.10 -36.79 -27.10
C GLY A 450 12.83 -35.63 -27.77
N ASP A 451 13.39 -35.83 -28.96
CA ASP A 451 14.01 -34.73 -29.72
C ASP A 451 12.97 -33.66 -30.09
N GLU A 452 13.41 -32.41 -30.09
CA GLU A 452 12.60 -31.26 -30.50
C GLU A 452 13.20 -30.67 -31.78
N VAL A 453 12.33 -30.28 -32.72
CA VAL A 453 12.76 -29.67 -33.98
C VAL A 453 12.81 -28.17 -33.79
N ILE A 454 13.88 -27.56 -34.28
CA ILE A 454 14.07 -26.11 -34.32
C ILE A 454 13.70 -25.65 -35.72
N VAL A 455 12.76 -24.73 -35.82
CA VAL A 455 12.27 -24.19 -37.09
C VAL A 455 12.30 -22.67 -37.07
N ILE A 456 12.33 -22.07 -38.26
CA ILE A 456 11.96 -20.68 -38.49
C ILE A 456 10.52 -20.67 -39.03
N ALA A 457 9.59 -20.00 -38.34
CA ALA A 457 8.16 -19.94 -38.68
C ALA A 457 7.57 -18.59 -38.26
N GLU A 458 6.37 -18.27 -38.75
CA GLU A 458 5.68 -16.99 -38.49
C GLU A 458 5.12 -16.86 -37.06
N ASP A 459 4.68 -17.97 -36.45
CA ASP A 459 4.25 -17.98 -35.04
C ASP A 459 4.35 -19.40 -34.45
N ASP A 460 4.12 -19.58 -33.15
CA ASP A 460 4.27 -20.87 -32.46
C ASP A 460 3.21 -21.92 -32.83
N ASP A 461 2.09 -21.46 -33.40
CA ASP A 461 0.92 -22.26 -33.78
C ASP A 461 0.64 -22.31 -35.30
N THR A 462 1.42 -21.61 -36.14
CA THR A 462 1.17 -21.49 -37.59
C THR A 462 1.69 -22.66 -38.43
N TYR A 463 2.53 -23.53 -37.87
CA TYR A 463 3.21 -24.59 -38.63
C TYR A 463 2.91 -26.00 -38.11
N THR A 464 2.76 -26.94 -39.05
CA THR A 464 2.60 -28.38 -38.77
C THR A 464 3.28 -29.24 -39.84
N PRO A 465 3.78 -30.43 -39.48
CA PRO A 465 4.36 -31.33 -40.48
C PRO A 465 3.28 -31.91 -41.39
N SER A 466 3.62 -32.05 -42.66
CA SER A 466 2.77 -32.54 -43.75
C SER A 466 3.43 -33.72 -44.48
N PRO A 467 2.68 -34.50 -45.29
CA PRO A 467 3.27 -35.56 -46.10
C PRO A 467 4.36 -35.03 -47.05
N LEU A 468 5.44 -35.78 -47.21
CA LEU A 468 6.61 -35.36 -47.98
C LEU A 468 6.23 -34.90 -49.40
N PRO A 469 6.62 -33.68 -49.80
CA PRO A 469 6.37 -33.18 -51.15
C PRO A 469 7.25 -33.89 -52.18
N LYS A 470 6.81 -33.92 -53.44
CA LYS A 470 7.62 -34.44 -54.55
C LYS A 470 8.65 -33.40 -54.98
N VAL A 471 9.86 -33.48 -54.42
CA VAL A 471 10.99 -32.61 -54.78
C VAL A 471 11.90 -33.31 -55.81
N ARG A 472 12.21 -32.64 -56.93
CA ARG A 472 13.17 -33.17 -57.92
C ARG A 472 14.59 -33.02 -57.37
N ARG A 473 15.31 -34.14 -57.23
CA ARG A 473 16.72 -34.12 -56.85
C ARG A 473 17.60 -33.74 -58.06
N GLY A 474 18.70 -33.04 -57.81
CA GLY A 474 19.65 -32.60 -58.84
C GLY A 474 20.98 -32.17 -58.22
N TYR A 475 22.00 -32.00 -59.05
CA TYR A 475 23.32 -31.53 -58.61
C TYR A 475 23.43 -30.01 -58.75
N PRO A 476 24.11 -29.31 -57.83
CA PRO A 476 24.37 -27.88 -57.99
C PRO A 476 25.20 -27.65 -59.26
N PRO A 477 24.85 -26.68 -60.10
CA PRO A 477 25.55 -26.44 -61.38
C PRO A 477 26.98 -25.94 -61.20
N LYS A 478 27.32 -25.36 -60.03
CA LYS A 478 28.64 -24.83 -59.69
C LYS A 478 28.87 -24.93 -58.18
N ASP A 479 29.67 -25.88 -57.75
CA ASP A 479 30.13 -25.99 -56.36
C ASP A 479 31.60 -25.55 -56.27
N PHE A 480 31.85 -24.27 -56.54
CA PHE A 480 33.20 -23.70 -56.48
C PHE A 480 33.32 -22.83 -55.23
N VAL A 481 34.12 -23.28 -54.27
CA VAL A 481 34.61 -22.45 -53.18
C VAL A 481 35.67 -21.51 -53.76
N GLY A 482 35.27 -20.27 -54.07
CA GLY A 482 36.19 -19.22 -54.51
C GLY A 482 37.12 -18.78 -53.37
N PRO A 483 38.37 -18.39 -53.66
CA PRO A 483 39.25 -17.82 -52.64
C PRO A 483 38.66 -16.51 -52.11
N LYS A 484 38.57 -16.40 -50.79
CA LYS A 484 38.05 -15.20 -50.13
C LYS A 484 39.02 -14.03 -50.32
N SER A 485 38.56 -12.94 -50.92
CA SER A 485 39.36 -11.74 -51.13
C SER A 485 39.61 -11.01 -49.79
N PRO A 486 40.75 -10.32 -49.64
CA PRO A 486 41.00 -9.49 -48.46
C PRO A 486 39.94 -8.38 -48.35
N GLU A 487 39.42 -8.18 -47.14
CA GLU A 487 38.42 -7.17 -46.81
C GLU A 487 39.12 -5.98 -46.13
N ARG A 488 38.65 -4.74 -46.36
CA ARG A 488 39.15 -3.53 -45.68
C ARG A 488 38.01 -2.90 -44.89
N ILE A 489 38.07 -3.00 -43.56
CA ILE A 489 37.05 -2.49 -42.65
C ILE A 489 37.62 -1.31 -41.87
N LEU A 490 36.85 -0.22 -41.74
CA LEU A 490 37.21 0.96 -40.97
C LEU A 490 36.34 1.02 -39.71
N PHE A 491 36.98 1.07 -38.54
CA PHE A 491 36.31 1.37 -37.28
C PHE A 491 36.47 2.85 -36.95
N CYS A 492 35.35 3.53 -36.70
CA CYS A 492 35.30 4.94 -36.34
C CYS A 492 34.90 5.09 -34.87
N GLY A 493 35.77 5.67 -34.05
CA GLY A 493 35.59 5.79 -32.60
C GLY A 493 36.24 4.64 -31.83
N TRP A 494 36.40 4.84 -30.52
CA TRP A 494 36.95 3.82 -29.62
C TRP A 494 35.81 3.25 -28.79
N ARG A 495 35.28 2.10 -29.21
CA ARG A 495 34.28 1.35 -28.44
C ARG A 495 34.97 0.70 -27.23
N ARG A 496 34.24 0.54 -26.12
CA ARG A 496 34.68 -0.32 -25.01
C ARG A 496 34.81 -1.77 -25.52
N ASP A 497 35.85 -2.47 -25.11
CA ASP A 497 36.09 -3.88 -25.44
C ASP A 497 36.12 -4.09 -26.97
N MET A 498 36.83 -3.19 -27.66
CA MET A 498 36.99 -3.24 -29.12
C MET A 498 37.90 -4.40 -29.54
N GLU A 499 38.78 -4.85 -28.66
CA GLU A 499 39.55 -6.07 -28.79
C GLU A 499 38.67 -7.28 -29.08
N ASP A 500 37.51 -7.40 -28.45
CA ASP A 500 36.59 -8.51 -28.68
C ASP A 500 36.08 -8.51 -30.11
N MET A 501 35.78 -7.33 -30.65
CA MET A 501 35.38 -7.15 -32.05
C MET A 501 36.49 -7.48 -33.04
N ILE A 502 37.76 -7.25 -32.68
CA ILE A 502 38.91 -7.54 -33.54
C ILE A 502 39.27 -9.02 -33.47
N MET A 503 39.14 -9.62 -32.29
CA MET A 503 39.57 -10.98 -31.97
C MET A 503 38.47 -12.02 -32.15
N VAL A 504 37.28 -11.65 -32.64
CA VAL A 504 36.20 -12.60 -32.98
C VAL A 504 36.75 -13.67 -33.94
N ASN A 505 37.16 -14.79 -33.36
CA ASN A 505 37.55 -16.03 -34.04
C ASN A 505 36.37 -16.98 -34.08
#